data_AF-A0A1V6UJC5-F1
#
_entry.id   AF-A0A1V6UJC5-F1
#
_cell.length_a   1.000
_cell.length_b   1.000
_cell.length_c   1.000
_cell.angle_alpha   90.00
_cell.angle_beta   90.00
_cell.angle_gamma   90.00
#
_symmetry.space_group_name_H-M   'P 1'
#
loop_
_entity.id
_entity.type
_entity.pdbx_description
1 polymer ?
#
loop_
_entity_poly.entity_id
_entity_poly.type
_entity_poly.pdbx_seq_one_letter_code
_entity_poly.pdbx_strand_id
1 'polypeptide(L)'
;MLPPVPNPAEFGVTSDYGFLSPELPLEVLPDPYYADWEMIVGNLHPLILSKRLQSMVDHLPLLSVIHLRTEAEWRRAYVVLVFILHGYVWSGDSPTERIPPQLTVPLFEVCERLELPPVATYAGVCLWNYKPVFADEPATNLDNLACLQTFTGSLDEQWFYLISVAIEARGAPAIPLMLRAITAARTGNSQIVTECLQRLAETIDETSTLLQRMYEHCDPYVFYNRIRPYLAGSKNMSDAGLPKGLLYDDGHTLEYRQYGGGSNAQSSLIQFFDIVLGVEHRPTGTSRSDEQSTDGIKSRNSFIHEMRTYMPGPHRRFLEQIDSVANIRPFVEARRGDSALCIAYDACLAMLRVLRDKHITVVSRYIILQSRSARQPSRSTNPTPTAVTNLATATPADKKKLRGTGGTALIPFLKQARDETGEPAIDAWARRLLSNGPADKNFASLSKVGEQPDGHLEVVGLCGTWTADENEGGICHW
;
A
#
# COMPACT_ATOMS: atom_id res chain seq x y z
N MET A 1 5.17 6.41 36.41
CA MET A 1 5.01 7.58 35.52
C MET A 1 4.70 7.08 34.12
N LEU A 2 3.85 7.77 33.36
CA LEU A 2 3.58 7.39 31.96
C LEU A 2 4.81 7.71 31.08
N PRO A 3 5.14 6.89 30.07
CA PRO A 3 6.21 7.19 29.11
C PRO A 3 5.92 8.52 28.38
N PRO A 4 6.92 9.34 28.02
CA PRO A 4 6.71 10.60 27.32
C PRO A 4 6.02 10.38 25.97
N VAL A 5 5.21 11.37 25.53
CA VAL A 5 4.67 11.37 24.16
C VAL A 5 5.84 11.65 23.20
N PRO A 6 6.02 10.87 22.13
CA PRO A 6 7.21 10.97 21.29
C PRO A 6 7.23 12.27 20.48
N ASN A 7 8.43 12.78 20.21
CA ASN A 7 8.64 13.89 19.29
C ASN A 7 8.79 13.34 17.86
N PRO A 8 7.86 13.62 16.92
CA PRO A 8 7.93 13.12 15.55
C PRO A 8 9.24 13.41 14.83
N ALA A 9 9.86 14.57 15.11
CA ALA A 9 11.07 15.01 14.42
C ALA A 9 12.27 14.06 14.64
N GLU A 10 12.32 13.35 15.76
CA GLU A 10 13.34 12.34 16.06
C GLU A 10 13.27 11.13 15.11
N PHE A 11 12.15 10.99 14.40
CA PHE A 11 11.88 9.90 13.45
C PHE A 11 11.82 10.37 12.00
N GLY A 12 12.21 11.63 11.73
CA GLY A 12 12.07 12.24 10.42
C GLY A 12 10.63 12.53 10.02
N VAL A 13 9.70 12.55 10.99
CA VAL A 13 8.29 12.86 10.78
C VAL A 13 8.05 14.32 11.17
N THR A 14 7.39 15.10 10.32
CA THR A 14 7.11 16.52 10.59
C THR A 14 5.62 16.81 10.66
N SER A 15 5.25 17.95 11.26
CA SER A 15 3.84 18.32 11.39
C SER A 15 3.16 18.60 10.05
N ASP A 16 3.89 19.19 9.11
CA ASP A 16 3.32 19.63 7.83
C ASP A 16 3.39 18.55 6.75
N TYR A 17 4.38 17.66 6.81
CA TYR A 17 4.62 16.64 5.77
C TYR A 17 4.41 15.20 6.27
N GLY A 18 4.27 14.99 7.58
CA GLY A 18 4.03 13.67 8.14
C GLY A 18 5.16 12.72 7.82
N PHE A 19 4.84 11.60 7.14
CA PHE A 19 5.84 10.62 6.69
C PHE A 19 6.49 10.97 5.34
N LEU A 20 6.06 12.06 4.70
CA LEU A 20 6.82 12.69 3.62
C LEU A 20 7.94 13.55 4.22
N SER A 21 8.98 13.75 3.42
CA SER A 21 10.10 14.62 3.77
C SER A 21 9.75 16.09 3.48
N PRO A 22 10.14 17.04 4.35
CA PRO A 22 10.02 18.47 4.05
C PRO A 22 10.96 18.89 2.91
N GLU A 23 12.09 18.20 2.77
CA GLU A 23 12.98 18.31 1.61
C GLU A 23 12.45 17.41 0.50
N LEU A 24 12.33 17.97 -0.71
CA LEU A 24 11.91 17.21 -1.88
C LEU A 24 12.91 16.07 -2.19
N PRO A 25 12.43 14.91 -2.68
CA PRO A 25 13.33 13.84 -3.10
C PRO A 25 14.32 14.32 -4.17
N LEU A 26 15.57 13.85 -4.11
CA LEU A 26 16.56 14.19 -5.11
C LEU A 26 16.17 13.64 -6.48
N GLU A 27 16.25 14.49 -7.50
CA GLU A 27 15.97 14.08 -8.87
C GLU A 27 17.11 13.23 -9.48
N VAL A 28 18.34 13.45 -9.02
CA VAL A 28 19.57 12.80 -9.49
C VAL A 28 20.59 12.77 -8.34
N LEU A 29 21.37 11.69 -8.21
CA LEU A 29 22.53 11.63 -7.32
C LEU A 29 23.61 12.65 -7.77
N PRO A 30 24.04 13.57 -6.89
CA PRO A 30 24.89 14.69 -7.30
C PRO A 30 26.33 14.29 -7.62
N ASP A 31 26.85 13.22 -7.03
CA ASP A 31 28.22 12.75 -7.27
C ASP A 31 28.29 12.01 -8.63
N PRO A 32 29.10 12.48 -9.60
CA PRO A 32 29.25 11.84 -10.91
C PRO A 32 29.72 10.38 -10.85
N TYR A 33 30.27 9.94 -9.71
CA TYR A 33 30.59 8.53 -9.47
C TYR A 33 29.39 7.59 -9.70
N TYR A 34 28.16 8.08 -9.47
CA TYR A 34 26.92 7.31 -9.66
C TYR A 34 26.25 7.52 -11.04
N ALA A 35 26.93 8.14 -12.00
CA ALA A 35 26.37 8.47 -13.31
C ALA A 35 25.83 7.25 -14.06
N ASP A 36 26.46 6.07 -13.92
CA ASP A 36 25.99 4.85 -14.59
C ASP A 36 24.64 4.36 -14.05
N TRP A 37 24.43 4.46 -12.73
CA TRP A 37 23.13 4.17 -12.13
C TRP A 37 22.05 5.14 -12.62
N GLU A 38 22.36 6.44 -12.62
CA GLU A 38 21.44 7.50 -13.06
C GLU A 38 21.14 7.41 -14.57
N MET A 39 22.10 6.98 -15.39
CA MET A 39 21.90 6.74 -16.82
C MET A 39 20.91 5.60 -17.06
N ILE A 40 21.06 4.46 -16.36
CA ILE A 40 20.16 3.32 -16.53
C ILE A 40 18.75 3.67 -16.05
N VAL A 41 18.63 4.25 -14.85
CA VAL A 41 17.31 4.60 -14.29
C VAL A 41 16.63 5.69 -15.13
N GLY A 42 17.36 6.72 -15.57
CA GLY A 42 16.82 7.78 -16.44
C GLY A 42 16.37 7.27 -17.81
N ASN A 43 16.87 6.12 -18.26
CA ASN A 43 16.47 5.46 -19.50
C ASN A 43 15.74 4.13 -19.27
N LEU A 44 15.19 3.89 -18.07
CA LEU A 44 14.67 2.57 -17.69
C LEU A 44 13.57 2.10 -18.64
N HIS A 45 12.59 2.95 -18.93
CA HIS A 45 11.49 2.60 -19.82
C HIS A 45 11.96 2.27 -21.26
N PRO A 46 12.76 3.12 -21.95
CA PRO A 46 13.38 2.75 -23.22
C PRO A 46 14.22 1.46 -23.18
N LEU A 47 14.97 1.22 -22.11
CA LEU A 47 15.81 0.01 -21.95
C LEU A 47 14.96 -1.26 -21.79
N ILE A 48 13.82 -1.17 -21.09
CA ILE A 48 12.83 -2.24 -20.99
C ILE A 48 12.22 -2.51 -22.38
N LEU A 49 11.73 -1.49 -23.08
CA LEU A 49 11.11 -1.64 -24.40
C LEU A 49 12.06 -2.23 -25.45
N SER A 50 13.32 -1.84 -25.40
CA SER A 50 14.36 -2.34 -26.32
C SER A 50 14.94 -3.70 -25.92
N LYS A 51 14.50 -4.28 -24.79
CA LYS A 51 15.05 -5.53 -24.20
C LYS A 51 16.56 -5.45 -23.93
N ARG A 52 17.07 -4.26 -23.59
CA ARG A 52 18.51 -4.02 -23.34
C ARG A 52 18.86 -3.86 -21.86
N LEU A 53 17.87 -3.71 -20.97
CA LEU A 53 18.12 -3.45 -19.55
C LEU A 53 19.03 -4.51 -18.91
N GLN A 54 18.75 -5.80 -19.11
CA GLN A 54 19.54 -6.88 -18.51
C GLN A 54 20.99 -6.84 -18.95
N SER A 55 21.23 -6.71 -20.26
CA SER A 55 22.58 -6.56 -20.80
C SER A 55 23.29 -5.32 -20.22
N MET A 56 22.61 -4.18 -20.08
CA MET A 56 23.23 -2.98 -19.49
C MET A 56 23.61 -3.20 -18.02
N VAL A 57 22.75 -3.85 -17.23
CA VAL A 57 23.02 -4.16 -15.83
C VAL A 57 24.19 -5.14 -15.68
N ASP A 58 24.25 -6.18 -16.51
CA ASP A 58 25.32 -7.17 -16.46
C ASP A 58 26.71 -6.58 -16.76
N HIS A 59 26.76 -5.46 -17.50
CA HIS A 59 27.99 -4.72 -17.84
C HIS A 59 28.25 -3.53 -16.92
N LEU A 60 27.41 -3.27 -15.91
CA LEU A 60 27.69 -2.20 -14.94
C LEU A 60 29.02 -2.45 -14.22
N PRO A 61 29.78 -1.39 -13.91
CA PRO A 61 30.81 -1.51 -12.89
C PRO A 61 30.16 -1.74 -11.51
N LEU A 62 30.85 -2.48 -10.66
CA LEU A 62 30.50 -2.55 -9.24
C LEU A 62 30.83 -1.21 -8.58
N LEU A 63 29.81 -0.40 -8.31
CA LEU A 63 29.95 0.89 -7.64
C LEU A 63 29.71 0.75 -6.14
N SER A 64 30.55 1.38 -5.33
CA SER A 64 30.42 1.40 -3.87
C SER A 64 29.55 2.56 -3.40
N VAL A 65 28.99 2.46 -2.18
CA VAL A 65 28.15 3.53 -1.60
C VAL A 65 28.95 4.61 -0.85
N ILE A 66 30.29 4.61 -0.94
CA ILE A 66 31.17 5.47 -0.12
C ILE A 66 31.01 6.98 -0.38
N HIS A 67 30.41 7.34 -1.51
CA HIS A 67 30.18 8.73 -1.92
C HIS A 67 28.80 9.26 -1.51
N LEU A 68 27.90 8.41 -1.00
CA LEU A 68 26.62 8.85 -0.44
C LEU A 68 26.83 9.51 0.94
N ARG A 69 26.46 10.79 1.06
CA ARG A 69 26.70 11.65 2.23
C ARG A 69 25.43 11.99 2.99
N THR A 70 24.37 12.32 2.27
CA THR A 70 23.12 12.83 2.87
C THR A 70 22.03 11.77 2.90
N GLU A 71 21.07 11.87 3.81
CA GLU A 71 19.89 10.98 3.83
C GLU A 71 19.14 11.01 2.49
N ALA A 72 19.07 12.17 1.84
CA ALA A 72 18.43 12.31 0.53
C ALA A 72 19.17 11.52 -0.56
N GLU A 73 20.51 11.47 -0.53
CA GLU A 73 21.33 10.64 -1.42
C GLU A 73 21.12 9.15 -1.15
N TRP A 74 21.08 8.71 0.10
CA TRP A 74 20.78 7.31 0.44
C TRP A 74 19.39 6.88 -0.03
N ARG A 75 18.37 7.72 0.18
CA ARG A 75 17.00 7.49 -0.30
C ARG A 75 16.94 7.43 -1.82
N ARG A 76 17.63 8.34 -2.52
CA ARG A 76 17.71 8.33 -3.99
C ARG A 76 18.40 7.07 -4.50
N ALA A 77 19.54 6.68 -3.92
CA ALA A 77 20.24 5.46 -4.28
C ALA A 77 19.33 4.23 -4.13
N TYR A 78 18.54 4.17 -3.05
CA TYR A 78 17.54 3.11 -2.87
C TYR A 78 16.51 3.10 -4.01
N VAL A 79 15.88 4.24 -4.30
CA VAL A 79 14.92 4.37 -5.42
C VAL A 79 15.53 3.88 -6.72
N VAL A 80 16.73 4.38 -7.07
CA VAL A 80 17.42 4.01 -8.29
C VAL A 80 17.68 2.50 -8.37
N LEU A 81 18.26 1.93 -7.33
CA LEU A 81 18.64 0.52 -7.32
C LEU A 81 17.42 -0.42 -7.31
N VAL A 82 16.33 -0.10 -6.59
CA VAL A 82 15.13 -0.96 -6.58
C VAL A 82 14.35 -0.90 -7.90
N PHE A 83 14.31 0.25 -8.58
CA PHE A 83 13.73 0.35 -9.91
C PHE A 83 14.56 -0.41 -10.95
N ILE A 84 15.89 -0.34 -10.88
CA ILE A 84 16.75 -1.15 -11.75
C ILE A 84 16.58 -2.65 -11.45
N LEU A 85 16.56 -3.05 -10.17
CA LEU A 85 16.34 -4.44 -9.75
C LEU A 85 15.01 -4.99 -10.29
N HIS A 86 13.91 -4.29 -10.05
CA HIS A 86 12.59 -4.76 -10.48
C HIS A 86 12.45 -4.77 -12.00
N GLY A 87 13.04 -3.80 -12.70
CA GLY A 87 13.14 -3.83 -14.15
C GLY A 87 13.95 -5.05 -14.63
N TYR A 88 15.13 -5.29 -14.03
CA TYR A 88 16.03 -6.39 -14.39
C TYR A 88 15.35 -7.76 -14.21
N VAL A 89 14.63 -7.94 -13.11
CA VAL A 89 13.91 -9.17 -12.79
C VAL A 89 12.72 -9.36 -13.73
N TRP A 90 11.86 -8.35 -13.91
CA TRP A 90 10.52 -8.56 -14.50
C TRP A 90 10.36 -8.15 -15.97
N SER A 91 11.35 -7.51 -16.61
CA SER A 91 11.22 -7.01 -17.99
C SER A 91 11.44 -8.06 -19.10
N GLY A 92 12.00 -9.21 -18.76
CA GLY A 92 12.22 -10.31 -19.70
C GLY A 92 10.95 -11.10 -20.06
N ASP A 93 11.07 -12.06 -20.97
CA ASP A 93 9.97 -12.98 -21.30
C ASP A 93 9.65 -13.94 -20.12
N SER A 94 10.64 -14.17 -19.26
CA SER A 94 10.54 -14.85 -17.95
C SER A 94 11.36 -14.06 -16.91
N PRO A 95 11.05 -14.18 -15.61
CA PRO A 95 11.79 -13.44 -14.61
C PRO A 95 13.25 -13.90 -14.48
N THR A 96 14.15 -12.94 -14.24
CA THR A 96 15.55 -13.25 -13.94
C THR A 96 15.71 -13.57 -12.46
N GLU A 97 16.15 -14.80 -12.16
CA GLU A 97 16.28 -15.31 -10.79
C GLU A 97 17.57 -14.85 -10.10
N ARG A 98 18.71 -14.80 -10.82
CA ARG A 98 20.02 -14.43 -10.26
C ARG A 98 20.27 -12.94 -10.40
N ILE A 99 20.55 -12.27 -9.29
CA ILE A 99 20.86 -10.84 -9.24
C ILE A 99 22.38 -10.67 -9.18
N PRO A 100 22.98 -9.90 -10.10
CA PRO A 100 24.43 -9.77 -10.19
C PRO A 100 25.00 -8.86 -9.09
N PRO A 101 26.29 -9.00 -8.73
CA PRO A 101 26.91 -8.26 -7.61
C PRO A 101 26.88 -6.74 -7.77
N GLN A 102 26.88 -6.25 -9.01
CA GLN A 102 26.73 -4.84 -9.37
C GLN A 102 25.45 -4.21 -8.81
N LEU A 103 24.39 -5.01 -8.60
CA LEU A 103 23.16 -4.58 -7.95
C LEU A 103 23.09 -5.06 -6.51
N THR A 104 23.41 -6.31 -6.24
CA THR A 104 23.26 -6.92 -4.90
C THR A 104 24.05 -6.16 -3.84
N VAL A 105 25.35 -5.94 -4.06
CA VAL A 105 26.26 -5.36 -3.06
C VAL A 105 25.83 -3.94 -2.66
N PRO A 106 25.73 -2.97 -3.58
CA PRO A 106 25.31 -1.62 -3.19
C PRO A 106 23.88 -1.58 -2.65
N LEU A 107 22.95 -2.38 -3.21
CA LEU A 107 21.58 -2.40 -2.72
C LEU A 107 21.51 -2.91 -1.28
N PHE A 108 22.28 -3.93 -0.91
CA PHE A 108 22.30 -4.44 0.46
C PHE A 108 22.83 -3.40 1.45
N GLU A 109 23.91 -2.70 1.10
CA GLU A 109 24.46 -1.63 1.96
C GLU A 109 23.46 -0.47 2.12
N VAL A 110 22.81 -0.04 1.04
CA VAL A 110 21.74 0.99 1.10
C VAL A 110 20.55 0.50 1.95
N CYS A 111 20.14 -0.74 1.76
CA CYS A 111 19.05 -1.36 2.51
C CYS A 111 19.34 -1.45 4.00
N GLU A 112 20.55 -1.84 4.38
CA GLU A 112 21.00 -1.87 5.77
C GLU A 112 20.96 -0.47 6.38
N ARG A 113 21.48 0.54 5.67
CA ARG A 113 21.52 1.93 6.13
C ARG A 113 20.13 2.56 6.34
N LEU A 114 19.16 2.19 5.50
CA LEU A 114 17.77 2.69 5.57
C LEU A 114 16.85 1.77 6.38
N GLU A 115 17.37 0.62 6.82
CA GLU A 115 16.64 -0.47 7.49
C GLU A 115 15.44 -0.98 6.66
N LEU A 116 15.63 -1.10 5.34
CA LEU A 116 14.63 -1.57 4.38
C LEU A 116 15.05 -2.89 3.72
N PRO A 117 14.11 -3.70 3.21
CA PRO A 117 14.44 -4.86 2.41
C PRO A 117 14.82 -4.49 0.96
N PRO A 118 15.64 -5.31 0.28
CA PRO A 118 16.05 -5.14 -1.13
C PRO A 118 14.91 -5.50 -2.09
N VAL A 119 13.87 -4.69 -2.11
CA VAL A 119 12.68 -4.80 -2.94
C VAL A 119 12.03 -3.42 -3.05
N ALA A 120 11.34 -3.11 -4.13
CA ALA A 120 10.61 -1.85 -4.31
C ALA A 120 9.46 -1.73 -3.28
N THR A 121 9.75 -1.07 -2.16
CA THR A 121 8.78 -0.77 -1.10
C THR A 121 7.96 0.47 -1.41
N TYR A 122 6.87 0.67 -0.68
CA TYR A 122 6.06 1.89 -0.71
C TYR A 122 6.89 3.17 -0.50
N ALA A 123 7.93 3.13 0.35
CA ALA A 123 8.83 4.26 0.51
C ALA A 123 9.58 4.60 -0.80
N GLY A 124 10.10 3.58 -1.48
CA GLY A 124 10.83 3.75 -2.74
C GLY A 124 9.95 4.17 -3.92
N VAL A 125 8.75 3.61 -4.06
CA VAL A 125 7.89 3.92 -5.23
C VAL A 125 6.95 5.10 -5.02
N CYS A 126 6.73 5.53 -3.77
CA CYS A 126 5.86 6.68 -3.43
C CYS A 126 6.62 7.77 -2.69
N LEU A 127 7.01 7.54 -1.42
CA LEU A 127 7.49 8.61 -0.51
C LEU A 127 8.73 9.35 -1.02
N TRP A 128 9.58 8.67 -1.80
CA TRP A 128 10.83 9.22 -2.34
C TRP A 128 10.83 9.32 -3.87
N ASN A 129 9.66 9.21 -4.50
CA ASN A 129 9.52 9.15 -5.97
C ASN A 129 8.52 10.18 -6.50
N TYR A 130 8.67 11.43 -6.11
CA TYR A 130 7.83 12.51 -6.60
C TYR A 130 8.59 13.84 -6.65
N LYS A 131 8.07 14.77 -7.45
CA LYS A 131 8.46 16.18 -7.48
C LYS A 131 7.27 17.04 -7.87
N PRO A 132 7.25 18.33 -7.50
CA PRO A 132 6.30 19.27 -8.07
C PRO A 132 6.60 19.51 -9.56
N VAL A 133 5.56 19.76 -10.36
CA VAL A 133 5.70 20.22 -11.75
C VAL A 133 6.07 21.70 -11.78
N PHE A 134 5.38 22.50 -10.97
CA PHE A 134 5.63 23.92 -10.73
C PHE A 134 6.23 24.08 -9.33
N ALA A 135 7.50 24.46 -9.27
CA ALA A 135 8.28 24.50 -8.02
C ALA A 135 7.82 25.58 -7.03
N ASP A 136 7.07 26.58 -7.50
CA ASP A 136 6.46 27.65 -6.71
C ASP A 136 5.10 27.27 -6.10
N GLU A 137 4.53 26.13 -6.51
CA GLU A 137 3.29 25.59 -5.98
C GLU A 137 3.53 24.51 -4.92
N PRO A 138 2.61 24.32 -3.94
CA PRO A 138 2.78 23.30 -2.90
C PRO A 138 2.87 21.88 -3.48
N ALA A 139 3.89 21.13 -3.07
CA ALA A 139 4.08 19.71 -3.40
C ALA A 139 3.10 18.76 -2.66
N THR A 140 1.94 19.29 -2.27
CA THR A 140 0.83 18.56 -1.63
C THR A 140 -0.41 18.49 -2.52
N ASN A 141 -0.44 19.25 -3.63
CA ASN A 141 -1.51 19.20 -4.61
C ASN A 141 -1.22 18.12 -5.66
N LEU A 142 -2.08 17.10 -5.75
CA LEU A 142 -1.96 16.00 -6.70
C LEU A 142 -1.80 16.48 -8.16
N ASP A 143 -2.49 17.56 -8.53
CA ASP A 143 -2.48 18.08 -9.90
C ASP A 143 -1.15 18.77 -10.28
N ASN A 144 -0.31 19.05 -9.27
CA ASN A 144 1.02 19.63 -9.43
C ASN A 144 2.14 18.61 -9.18
N LEU A 145 1.88 17.29 -9.24
CA LEU A 145 2.92 16.29 -8.99
C LEU A 145 3.30 15.50 -10.25
N ALA A 146 4.57 15.11 -10.31
CA ALA A 146 5.11 14.16 -11.26
C ALA A 146 5.98 13.13 -10.55
N CYS A 147 6.05 11.90 -11.08
CA CYS A 147 7.00 10.91 -10.57
C CYS A 147 8.42 11.20 -11.07
N LEU A 148 9.41 10.86 -10.25
CA LEU A 148 10.81 10.88 -10.68
C LEU A 148 11.14 9.67 -11.56
N GLN A 149 10.51 8.54 -11.28
CA GLN A 149 10.76 7.29 -11.97
C GLN A 149 9.51 6.43 -12.15
N THR A 150 9.45 5.74 -13.29
CA THR A 150 8.42 4.76 -13.65
C THR A 150 9.04 3.60 -14.45
N PHE A 151 8.42 2.42 -14.41
CA PHE A 151 8.81 1.28 -15.25
C PHE A 151 8.28 1.41 -16.68
N THR A 152 7.06 1.94 -16.81
CA THR A 152 6.27 1.92 -18.04
C THR A 152 6.19 3.27 -18.73
N GLY A 153 6.63 4.36 -18.09
CA GLY A 153 6.48 5.71 -18.62
C GLY A 153 5.02 6.18 -18.74
N SER A 154 4.04 5.39 -18.31
CA SER A 154 2.62 5.70 -18.54
C SER A 154 2.07 6.69 -17.51
N LEU A 155 1.02 7.39 -17.89
CA LEU A 155 0.24 8.23 -16.98
C LEU A 155 -0.38 7.39 -15.85
N ASP A 156 -0.87 6.19 -16.17
CA ASP A 156 -1.49 5.27 -15.21
C ASP A 156 -0.57 4.91 -14.04
N GLU A 157 0.72 4.68 -14.34
CA GLU A 157 1.70 4.34 -13.32
C GLU A 157 2.02 5.54 -12.43
N GLN A 158 2.22 6.71 -13.04
CA GLN A 158 2.44 7.94 -12.28
C GLN A 158 1.25 8.22 -11.37
N TRP A 159 0.03 8.17 -11.91
CA TRP A 159 -1.18 8.44 -11.16
C TRP A 159 -1.37 7.48 -9.97
N PHE A 160 -1.03 6.21 -10.16
CA PHE A 160 -1.08 5.20 -9.09
C PHE A 160 -0.15 5.55 -7.90
N TYR A 161 1.09 5.98 -8.17
CA TYR A 161 2.01 6.40 -7.12
C TYR A 161 1.62 7.76 -6.51
N LEU A 162 1.25 8.73 -7.33
CA LEU A 162 0.99 10.10 -6.89
C LEU A 162 -0.26 10.24 -6.02
N ILE A 163 -1.29 9.42 -6.24
CA ILE A 163 -2.44 9.35 -5.32
C ILE A 163 -1.98 8.96 -3.91
N SER A 164 -1.03 8.02 -3.81
CA SER A 164 -0.48 7.60 -2.54
C SER A 164 0.28 8.74 -1.86
N VAL A 165 1.09 9.50 -2.62
CA VAL A 165 1.78 10.69 -2.12
C VAL A 165 0.78 11.75 -1.64
N ALA A 166 -0.28 12.01 -2.40
CA ALA A 166 -1.32 12.97 -2.02
C ALA A 166 -2.07 12.56 -0.75
N ILE A 167 -2.34 11.26 -0.57
CA ILE A 167 -2.93 10.72 0.67
C ILE A 167 -2.00 10.95 1.87
N GLU A 168 -0.70 10.69 1.72
CA GLU A 168 0.30 10.92 2.78
C GLU A 168 0.37 12.42 3.16
N ALA A 169 0.45 13.31 2.17
CA ALA A 169 0.44 14.75 2.40
C ALA A 169 -0.85 15.24 3.07
N ARG A 170 -2.01 14.75 2.63
CA ARG A 170 -3.31 15.12 3.19
C ARG A 170 -3.49 14.60 4.61
N GLY A 171 -2.95 13.43 4.93
CA GLY A 171 -3.04 12.83 6.26
C GLY A 171 -2.00 13.35 7.26
N ALA A 172 -0.93 14.01 6.81
CA ALA A 172 0.14 14.52 7.67
C ALA A 172 -0.33 15.29 8.91
N PRO A 173 -1.32 16.21 8.83
CA PRO A 173 -1.78 16.97 9.99
C PRO A 173 -2.41 16.11 11.11
N ALA A 174 -2.84 14.88 10.79
CA ALA A 174 -3.40 13.96 11.78
C ALA A 174 -2.36 13.53 12.84
N ILE A 175 -1.07 13.56 12.51
CA ILE A 175 -0.01 13.13 13.40
C ILE A 175 0.10 14.05 14.64
N PRO A 176 0.43 15.35 14.50
CA PRO A 176 0.49 16.25 15.66
C PRO A 176 -0.88 16.40 16.35
N LEU A 177 -1.97 16.32 15.60
CA LEU A 177 -3.34 16.35 16.12
C LEU A 177 -3.59 15.23 17.14
N MET A 178 -3.21 14.00 16.80
CA MET A 178 -3.44 12.85 17.68
C MET A 178 -2.42 12.75 18.81
N LEU A 179 -1.21 13.30 18.65
CA LEU A 179 -0.30 13.51 19.79
C LEU A 179 -0.87 14.48 20.83
N ARG A 180 -1.51 15.56 20.37
CA ARG A 180 -2.25 16.48 21.23
C ARG A 180 -3.41 15.77 21.92
N ALA A 181 -4.16 14.95 21.21
CA ALA A 181 -5.25 14.14 21.79
C ALA A 181 -4.74 13.18 22.88
N ILE A 182 -3.64 12.46 22.62
CA ILE A 182 -3.03 11.54 23.59
C ILE A 182 -2.60 12.28 24.86
N THR A 183 -1.98 13.46 24.69
CA THR A 183 -1.57 14.32 25.81
C THR A 183 -2.78 14.84 26.60
N ALA A 184 -3.82 15.32 25.92
CA ALA A 184 -5.05 15.80 26.54
C ALA A 184 -5.80 14.69 27.29
N ALA A 185 -5.79 13.47 26.77
CA ALA A 185 -6.37 12.31 27.43
C ALA A 185 -5.66 12.00 28.77
N ARG A 186 -4.33 12.20 28.85
CA ARG A 186 -3.56 12.02 30.10
C ARG A 186 -3.94 13.05 31.17
N THR A 187 -4.33 14.26 30.75
CA THR A 187 -4.75 15.34 31.66
C THR A 187 -6.26 15.37 31.89
N GLY A 188 -7.03 14.41 31.36
CA GLY A 188 -8.48 14.35 31.57
C GLY A 188 -9.30 15.32 30.72
N ASN A 189 -8.72 15.97 29.71
CA ASN A 189 -9.39 17.03 28.94
C ASN A 189 -10.20 16.45 27.77
N SER A 190 -11.46 16.06 28.05
CA SER A 190 -12.36 15.50 27.02
C SER A 190 -12.60 16.43 25.84
N GLN A 191 -12.72 17.75 26.08
CA GLN A 191 -13.03 18.70 25.03
C GLN A 191 -11.95 18.69 23.93
N ILE A 192 -10.68 18.76 24.30
CA ILE A 192 -9.57 18.72 23.34
C ILE A 192 -9.53 17.38 22.60
N VAL A 193 -9.79 16.27 23.29
CA VAL A 193 -9.82 14.93 22.65
C VAL A 193 -10.95 14.88 21.62
N THR A 194 -12.14 15.37 21.94
CA THR A 194 -13.29 15.43 21.03
C THR A 194 -12.98 16.29 19.80
N GLU A 195 -12.44 17.50 19.97
CA GLU A 195 -12.05 18.38 18.86
C GLU A 195 -11.00 17.70 17.94
N CYS A 196 -10.02 17.02 18.53
CA CYS A 196 -9.01 16.30 17.76
C CYS A 196 -9.60 15.12 16.98
N LEU A 197 -10.52 14.37 17.57
CA LEU A 197 -11.20 13.25 16.91
C LEU A 197 -12.10 13.74 15.75
N GLN A 198 -12.84 14.83 15.93
CA GLN A 198 -13.64 15.42 14.85
C GLN A 198 -12.76 15.78 13.65
N ARG A 199 -11.63 16.45 13.90
CA ARG A 199 -10.70 16.83 12.84
C ARG A 199 -9.98 15.63 12.22
N LEU A 200 -9.73 14.56 12.98
CA LEU A 200 -9.22 13.29 12.46
C LEU A 200 -10.23 12.64 11.50
N ALA A 201 -11.51 12.60 11.87
CA ALA A 201 -12.56 12.03 11.03
C ALA A 201 -12.64 12.75 9.67
N GLU A 202 -12.61 14.09 9.67
CA GLU A 202 -12.53 14.92 8.45
C GLU A 202 -11.30 14.57 7.61
N THR A 203 -10.14 14.46 8.24
CA THR A 203 -8.88 14.12 7.55
C THR A 203 -8.97 12.74 6.88
N ILE A 204 -9.54 11.74 7.55
CA ILE A 204 -9.72 10.40 6.98
C ILE A 204 -10.72 10.42 5.81
N ASP A 205 -11.78 11.22 5.87
CA ASP A 205 -12.70 11.37 4.74
C ASP A 205 -12.05 12.07 3.54
N GLU A 206 -11.25 13.11 3.78
CA GLU A 206 -10.48 13.79 2.73
C GLU A 206 -9.50 12.82 2.04
N THR A 207 -8.78 11.98 2.80
CA THR A 207 -7.92 10.92 2.20
C THR A 207 -8.73 9.88 1.42
N SER A 208 -9.95 9.56 1.90
CA SER A 208 -10.87 8.65 1.21
C SER A 208 -11.36 9.20 -0.13
N THR A 209 -11.47 10.52 -0.24
CA THR A 209 -11.83 11.21 -1.49
C THR A 209 -10.67 11.15 -2.49
N LEU A 210 -9.43 11.37 -2.04
CA LEU A 210 -8.24 11.23 -2.89
C LEU A 210 -8.09 9.81 -3.46
N LEU A 211 -8.37 8.77 -2.68
CA LEU A 211 -8.32 7.39 -3.17
C LEU A 211 -9.26 7.15 -4.37
N GLN A 212 -10.43 7.82 -4.41
CA GLN A 212 -11.38 7.64 -5.52
C GLN A 212 -10.89 8.28 -6.82
N ARG A 213 -9.96 9.23 -6.74
CA ARG A 213 -9.32 9.82 -7.94
C ARG A 213 -8.49 8.80 -8.72
N MET A 214 -8.25 7.60 -8.18
CA MET A 214 -7.62 6.47 -8.90
C MET A 214 -8.30 6.20 -10.25
N TYR A 215 -9.63 6.36 -10.31
CA TYR A 215 -10.38 6.12 -11.54
C TYR A 215 -10.22 7.20 -12.62
N GLU A 216 -9.59 8.34 -12.32
CA GLU A 216 -9.43 9.45 -13.28
C GLU A 216 -8.40 9.13 -14.36
N HIS A 217 -7.20 8.67 -13.94
CA HIS A 217 -6.06 8.52 -14.84
C HIS A 217 -5.27 7.21 -14.66
N CYS A 218 -5.83 6.21 -13.98
CA CYS A 218 -5.25 4.87 -13.90
C CYS A 218 -6.25 3.83 -14.41
N ASP A 219 -6.02 3.30 -15.61
CA ASP A 219 -6.86 2.28 -16.21
C ASP A 219 -6.64 0.90 -15.53
N PRO A 220 -7.73 0.19 -15.14
CA PRO A 220 -7.63 -1.13 -14.52
C PRO A 220 -6.87 -2.19 -15.34
N TYR A 221 -7.01 -2.19 -16.66
CA TYR A 221 -6.33 -3.15 -17.52
C TYR A 221 -4.83 -2.82 -17.60
N VAL A 222 -4.46 -1.55 -17.76
CA VAL A 222 -3.06 -1.09 -17.76
C VAL A 222 -2.41 -1.42 -16.41
N PHE A 223 -3.05 -1.08 -15.29
CA PHE A 223 -2.55 -1.43 -13.97
C PHE A 223 -2.28 -2.92 -13.83
N TYR A 224 -3.28 -3.77 -14.13
CA TYR A 224 -3.16 -5.21 -13.88
C TYR A 224 -2.10 -5.87 -14.76
N ASN A 225 -2.03 -5.52 -16.04
CA ASN A 225 -1.20 -6.21 -17.02
C ASN A 225 0.18 -5.59 -17.22
N ARG A 226 0.34 -4.28 -16.98
CA ARG A 226 1.56 -3.54 -17.33
C ARG A 226 2.32 -3.03 -16.12
N ILE A 227 1.62 -2.62 -15.07
CA ILE A 227 2.25 -1.99 -13.88
C ILE A 227 2.47 -3.02 -12.78
N ARG A 228 1.41 -3.74 -12.38
CA ARG A 228 1.42 -4.72 -11.29
C ARG A 228 2.53 -5.77 -11.38
N PRO A 229 2.94 -6.29 -12.55
CA PRO A 229 4.08 -7.19 -12.65
C PRO A 229 5.37 -6.62 -12.06
N TYR A 230 5.66 -5.33 -12.30
CA TYR A 230 6.86 -4.68 -11.77
C TYR A 230 6.78 -4.39 -10.26
N LEU A 231 5.57 -4.33 -9.69
CA LEU A 231 5.37 -4.16 -8.24
C LEU A 231 5.45 -5.47 -7.46
N ALA A 232 5.58 -6.60 -8.16
CA ALA A 232 5.72 -7.92 -7.55
C ALA A 232 7.08 -8.05 -6.85
N GLY A 233 7.07 -8.56 -5.61
CA GLY A 233 8.26 -9.06 -4.95
C GLY A 233 8.56 -10.49 -5.38
N SER A 234 9.41 -11.20 -4.62
CA SER A 234 9.84 -12.57 -4.92
C SER A 234 9.24 -13.64 -3.99
N LYS A 235 8.58 -13.23 -2.90
CA LYS A 235 7.93 -14.13 -1.93
C LYS A 235 6.64 -14.72 -2.52
N ASN A 236 6.50 -16.05 -2.42
CA ASN A 236 5.33 -16.80 -2.94
C ASN A 236 5.11 -16.65 -4.46
N MET A 237 6.19 -16.57 -5.26
CA MET A 237 6.14 -16.36 -6.71
C MET A 237 6.46 -17.62 -7.55
N SER A 238 6.17 -18.81 -7.03
CA SER A 238 6.37 -20.08 -7.75
C SER A 238 5.70 -20.08 -9.12
N ASP A 239 4.43 -19.64 -9.18
CA ASP A 239 3.61 -19.67 -10.40
C ASP A 239 4.08 -18.62 -11.43
N ALA A 240 4.84 -17.62 -10.98
CA ALA A 240 5.42 -16.59 -11.83
C ALA A 240 6.86 -16.93 -12.28
N GLY A 241 7.42 -18.06 -11.85
CA GLY A 241 8.76 -18.52 -12.24
C GLY A 241 9.86 -18.32 -11.19
N LEU A 242 9.54 -17.88 -9.97
CA LEU A 242 10.50 -17.68 -8.87
C LEU A 242 10.12 -18.54 -7.64
N PRO A 243 10.28 -19.88 -7.70
CA PRO A 243 9.86 -20.78 -6.62
C PRO A 243 10.65 -20.59 -5.31
N LYS A 244 11.91 -20.16 -5.40
CA LYS A 244 12.79 -19.93 -4.24
C LYS A 244 13.05 -18.45 -3.94
N GLY A 245 12.37 -17.55 -4.67
CA GLY A 245 12.66 -16.12 -4.61
C GLY A 245 13.78 -15.70 -5.57
N LEU A 246 14.60 -14.74 -5.15
CA LEU A 246 15.74 -14.26 -5.93
C LEU A 246 17.03 -14.81 -5.33
N LEU A 247 17.98 -15.17 -6.21
CA LEU A 247 19.33 -15.58 -5.84
C LEU A 247 20.26 -14.37 -5.90
N TYR A 248 20.57 -13.80 -4.75
CA TYR A 248 21.47 -12.65 -4.64
C TYR A 248 22.93 -13.10 -4.65
N ASP A 249 23.72 -12.52 -5.54
CA ASP A 249 25.18 -12.71 -5.62
C ASP A 249 25.90 -11.49 -5.06
N ASP A 250 26.57 -11.61 -3.93
CA ASP A 250 27.37 -10.52 -3.33
C ASP A 250 28.85 -10.54 -3.76
N GLY A 251 29.20 -11.38 -4.74
CA GLY A 251 30.57 -11.60 -5.20
C GLY A 251 31.35 -12.66 -4.39
N HIS A 252 30.81 -13.13 -3.27
CA HIS A 252 31.41 -14.16 -2.42
C HIS A 252 30.48 -15.36 -2.21
N THR A 253 29.19 -15.12 -2.03
CA THR A 253 28.16 -16.09 -1.71
C THR A 253 26.91 -15.87 -2.56
N LEU A 254 26.19 -16.97 -2.80
CA LEU A 254 24.90 -16.97 -3.48
C LEU A 254 23.82 -17.34 -2.45
N GLU A 255 22.89 -16.44 -2.19
CA GLU A 255 21.83 -16.66 -1.20
C GLU A 255 20.43 -16.42 -1.79
N TYR A 256 19.54 -17.41 -1.61
CA TYR A 256 18.13 -17.24 -1.93
C TYR A 256 17.43 -16.40 -0.88
N ARG A 257 16.74 -15.34 -1.31
CA ARG A 257 15.91 -14.50 -0.43
C ARG A 257 14.54 -14.23 -1.03
N GLN A 258 13.53 -14.16 -0.16
CA GLN A 258 12.13 -13.93 -0.53
C GLN A 258 11.58 -12.69 0.15
N TYR A 259 11.13 -11.73 -0.65
CA TYR A 259 10.55 -10.48 -0.17
C TYR A 259 9.16 -10.24 -0.76
N GLY A 260 8.23 -9.72 0.03
CA GLY A 260 6.93 -9.25 -0.46
C GLY A 260 7.10 -8.01 -1.32
N GLY A 261 6.28 -7.85 -2.35
CA GLY A 261 6.29 -6.65 -3.19
C GLY A 261 5.67 -5.44 -2.49
N GLY A 262 5.64 -4.32 -3.21
CA GLY A 262 5.03 -3.08 -2.74
C GLY A 262 3.56 -3.26 -2.37
N SER A 263 3.14 -2.70 -1.25
CA SER A 263 1.75 -2.77 -0.75
C SER A 263 1.40 -1.52 0.05
N ASN A 264 0.15 -1.06 -0.06
CA ASN A 264 -0.36 0.05 0.76
C ASN A 264 -0.32 -0.24 2.27
N ALA A 265 -0.22 -1.51 2.68
CA ALA A 265 -0.01 -1.88 4.08
C ALA A 265 1.36 -1.44 4.64
N GLN A 266 2.28 -1.03 3.76
CA GLN A 266 3.59 -0.45 4.09
C GLN A 266 3.50 1.07 4.32
N SER A 267 2.33 1.70 4.11
CA SER A 267 2.10 3.10 4.53
C SER A 267 2.07 3.19 6.06
N SER A 268 2.94 4.02 6.61
CA SER A 268 2.97 4.29 8.06
C SER A 268 1.75 5.10 8.52
N LEU A 269 1.20 5.97 7.66
CA LEU A 269 0.01 6.76 7.96
C LEU A 269 -1.23 5.89 8.19
N ILE A 270 -1.46 4.89 7.33
CA ILE A 270 -2.61 4.00 7.49
C ILE A 270 -2.53 3.24 8.82
N GLN A 271 -1.35 2.72 9.16
CA GLN A 271 -1.15 2.05 10.46
C GLN A 271 -1.22 3.02 11.64
N PHE A 272 -0.81 4.28 11.47
CA PHE A 272 -0.95 5.30 12.50
C PHE A 272 -2.42 5.52 12.89
N PHE A 273 -3.34 5.58 11.92
CA PHE A 273 -4.77 5.67 12.19
C PHE A 273 -5.29 4.50 13.02
N ASP A 274 -4.88 3.27 12.68
CA ASP A 274 -5.26 2.07 13.42
C ASP A 274 -4.78 2.15 14.88
N ILE A 275 -3.51 2.51 15.08
CA ILE A 275 -2.90 2.56 16.41
C ILE A 275 -3.60 3.59 17.30
N VAL A 276 -3.80 4.82 16.83
CA VAL A 276 -4.38 5.90 17.65
C VAL A 276 -5.86 5.65 17.98
N LEU A 277 -6.57 4.93 17.10
CA LEU A 277 -7.96 4.51 17.32
C LEU A 277 -8.08 3.16 18.04
N GLY A 278 -6.97 2.48 18.35
CA GLY A 278 -6.99 1.21 19.07
C GLY A 278 -7.63 0.06 18.27
N VAL A 279 -7.44 0.06 16.96
CA VAL A 279 -7.78 -1.03 16.04
C VAL A 279 -6.68 -2.08 16.08
N GLU A 280 -7.04 -3.34 16.28
CA GLU A 280 -6.09 -4.45 16.39
C GLU A 280 -6.27 -5.41 15.23
N HIS A 281 -5.17 -5.74 14.54
CA HIS A 281 -5.16 -6.59 13.36
C HIS A 281 -4.56 -7.96 13.64
N ARG A 282 -5.32 -9.01 13.33
CA ARG A 282 -4.96 -10.42 13.60
C ARG A 282 -4.46 -11.14 12.35
N PRO A 283 -3.81 -12.30 12.47
CA PRO A 283 -3.52 -13.15 11.31
C PRO A 283 -4.78 -13.40 10.46
N THR A 284 -4.62 -13.48 9.14
CA THR A 284 -5.79 -13.64 8.26
C THR A 284 -6.46 -14.99 8.48
N GLY A 285 -7.77 -14.97 8.75
CA GLY A 285 -8.59 -16.15 9.01
C GLY A 285 -8.75 -16.52 10.49
N THR A 286 -8.17 -15.75 11.42
CA THR A 286 -8.38 -15.95 12.87
C THR A 286 -9.46 -14.99 13.39
N SER A 287 -10.34 -15.50 14.25
CA SER A 287 -11.35 -14.71 14.96
C SER A 287 -10.84 -14.25 16.32
N ARG A 288 -11.51 -13.26 16.91
CA ARG A 288 -11.29 -12.79 18.28
C ARG A 288 -11.46 -13.90 19.34
N SER A 289 -12.28 -14.92 19.06
CA SER A 289 -12.43 -16.11 19.90
C SER A 289 -11.17 -16.98 19.97
N ASP A 290 -10.37 -16.96 18.91
CA ASP A 290 -9.23 -17.87 18.76
C ASP A 290 -8.02 -17.35 19.53
N GLU A 291 -7.85 -16.03 19.63
CA GLU A 291 -6.76 -15.37 20.38
C GLU A 291 -6.91 -15.43 21.90
N GLN A 292 -8.13 -15.55 22.44
CA GLN A 292 -8.35 -15.67 23.89
C GLN A 292 -7.79 -16.97 24.49
N SER A 293 -7.40 -17.94 23.65
CA SER A 293 -6.82 -19.21 24.06
C SER A 293 -5.31 -19.17 24.31
N THR A 294 -4.62 -18.10 23.91
CA THR A 294 -3.18 -17.91 24.10
C THR A 294 -2.90 -16.81 25.12
N ASP A 295 -2.12 -17.12 26.16
CA ASP A 295 -1.77 -16.22 27.28
C ASP A 295 -1.38 -14.81 26.82
N GLY A 296 -2.29 -13.83 26.96
CA GLY A 296 -2.07 -12.38 27.15
C GLY A 296 -1.17 -11.58 26.20
N ILE A 297 -0.44 -12.22 25.29
CA ILE A 297 0.52 -11.59 24.38
C ILE A 297 -0.24 -11.29 23.09
N LYS A 298 -0.42 -9.99 22.78
CA LYS A 298 -0.94 -9.54 21.48
C LYS A 298 -0.18 -10.29 20.38
N SER A 299 -0.89 -11.08 19.56
CA SER A 299 -0.29 -11.80 18.45
C SER A 299 0.19 -10.80 17.40
N ARG A 300 1.48 -10.41 17.46
CA ARG A 300 2.12 -9.48 16.51
C ARG A 300 2.41 -10.13 15.14
N ASN A 301 1.78 -11.27 14.85
CA ASN A 301 2.06 -12.10 13.69
C ASN A 301 1.10 -11.83 12.51
N SER A 302 0.41 -10.69 12.49
CA SER A 302 -0.43 -10.31 11.36
C SER A 302 0.37 -9.69 10.22
N PHE A 303 -0.15 -9.78 9.00
CA PHE A 303 0.50 -9.22 7.81
C PHE A 303 0.77 -7.71 7.93
N ILE A 304 -0.13 -6.96 8.58
CA ILE A 304 0.06 -5.53 8.86
C ILE A 304 1.34 -5.28 9.70
N HIS A 305 1.58 -6.11 10.73
CA HIS A 305 2.80 -6.02 11.54
C HIS A 305 4.04 -6.43 10.75
N GLU A 306 3.96 -7.47 9.91
CA GLU A 306 5.06 -7.84 9.00
C GLU A 306 5.43 -6.66 8.09
N MET A 307 4.44 -5.93 7.56
CA MET A 307 4.71 -4.78 6.67
C MET A 307 5.44 -3.61 7.34
N ARG A 308 5.53 -3.57 8.67
CA ARG A 308 6.40 -2.59 9.36
C ARG A 308 7.88 -2.82 9.06
N THR A 309 8.30 -4.05 8.72
CA THR A 309 9.69 -4.32 8.30
C THR A 309 10.00 -3.80 6.89
N TYR A 310 8.99 -3.33 6.16
CA TYR A 310 9.09 -2.70 4.84
C TYR A 310 8.92 -1.17 4.91
N MET A 311 8.84 -0.61 6.12
CA MET A 311 8.82 0.83 6.36
C MET A 311 10.23 1.32 6.69
N PRO A 312 10.59 2.57 6.38
CA PRO A 312 11.85 3.15 6.83
C PRO A 312 12.03 2.97 8.35
N GLY A 313 13.23 2.60 8.79
CA GLY A 313 13.52 2.30 10.20
C GLY A 313 12.98 3.31 11.20
N PRO A 314 13.21 4.63 11.00
CA PRO A 314 12.65 5.68 11.84
C PRO A 314 11.11 5.66 11.90
N HIS A 315 10.42 5.46 10.78
CA HIS A 315 8.95 5.43 10.74
C HIS A 315 8.39 4.23 11.51
N ARG A 316 9.02 3.04 11.37
CA ARG A 316 8.65 1.86 12.16
C ARG A 316 8.78 2.13 13.66
N ARG A 317 9.91 2.69 14.10
CA ARG A 317 10.13 3.04 15.51
C ARG A 317 9.13 4.07 16.02
N PHE A 318 8.77 5.06 15.20
CA PHE A 318 7.72 6.01 15.53
C PHE A 318 6.40 5.29 15.84
N LEU A 319 5.93 4.41 14.95
CA LEU A 319 4.70 3.65 15.17
C LEU A 319 4.76 2.79 16.44
N GLU A 320 5.90 2.16 16.74
CA GLU A 320 6.10 1.39 17.96
C GLU A 320 6.00 2.27 19.22
N GLN A 321 6.54 3.49 19.19
CA GLN A 321 6.40 4.42 20.31
C GLN A 321 4.95 4.91 20.45
N ILE A 322 4.27 5.24 19.36
CA ILE A 322 2.85 5.63 19.39
C ILE A 322 1.99 4.52 19.97
N ASP A 323 2.21 3.27 19.54
CA ASP A 323 1.50 2.08 20.05
C ASP A 323 1.67 1.91 21.56
N SER A 324 2.84 2.27 22.11
CA SER A 324 3.09 2.21 23.56
C SER A 324 2.41 3.32 24.38
N VAL A 325 2.05 4.45 23.75
CA VAL A 325 1.47 5.62 24.43
C VAL A 325 0.01 5.86 24.11
N ALA A 326 -0.53 5.24 23.06
CA ALA A 326 -1.89 5.41 22.60
C ALA A 326 -2.90 5.03 23.69
N ASN A 327 -3.79 5.97 24.02
CA ASN A 327 -4.70 5.85 25.15
C ASN A 327 -6.12 6.36 24.85
N ILE A 328 -6.41 6.71 23.59
CA ILE A 328 -7.68 7.34 23.19
C ILE A 328 -8.85 6.40 23.45
N ARG A 329 -8.79 5.15 22.96
CA ARG A 329 -9.86 4.19 23.17
C ARG A 329 -10.17 3.95 24.66
N PRO A 330 -9.20 3.58 25.53
CA PRO A 330 -9.46 3.46 26.98
C PRO A 330 -10.01 4.74 27.60
N PHE A 331 -9.55 5.91 27.14
CA PHE A 331 -10.02 7.21 27.63
C PHE A 331 -11.51 7.44 27.34
N VAL A 332 -11.96 7.10 26.13
CA VAL A 332 -13.36 7.20 25.69
C VAL A 332 -14.21 6.12 26.38
N GLU A 333 -13.73 4.88 26.48
CA GLU A 333 -14.43 3.78 27.17
C GLU A 333 -14.71 4.10 28.65
N ALA A 334 -13.81 4.82 29.32
CA ALA A 334 -14.01 5.27 30.70
C ALA A 334 -15.02 6.43 30.82
N ARG A 335 -15.44 7.04 29.71
CA ARG A 335 -16.28 8.25 29.65
C ARG A 335 -17.50 8.07 28.75
N ARG A 336 -18.13 6.90 28.78
CA ARG A 336 -19.34 6.59 27.99
C ARG A 336 -20.51 7.57 28.19
N GLY A 337 -20.52 8.32 29.29
CA GLY A 337 -21.52 9.38 29.53
C GLY A 337 -21.28 10.67 28.71
N ASP A 338 -20.09 10.85 28.15
CA ASP A 338 -19.76 11.97 27.25
C ASP A 338 -20.13 11.59 25.81
N SER A 339 -21.36 11.95 25.43
CA SER A 339 -21.91 11.59 24.12
C SER A 339 -21.12 12.21 22.97
N ALA A 340 -20.66 13.46 23.11
CA ALA A 340 -19.91 14.15 22.06
C ALA A 340 -18.58 13.45 21.79
N LEU A 341 -17.87 13.06 22.86
CA LEU A 341 -16.61 12.31 22.77
C LEU A 341 -16.82 10.93 22.11
N CYS A 342 -17.85 10.18 22.52
CA CYS A 342 -18.14 8.86 21.96
C CYS A 342 -18.51 8.95 20.48
N ILE A 343 -19.35 9.91 20.09
CA ILE A 343 -19.75 10.14 18.69
C ILE A 343 -18.53 10.50 17.83
N ALA A 344 -17.64 11.38 18.31
CA ALA A 344 -16.45 11.77 17.56
C ALA A 344 -15.49 10.59 17.34
N TYR A 345 -15.32 9.73 18.35
CA TYR A 345 -14.51 8.52 18.23
C TYR A 345 -15.13 7.51 17.26
N ASP A 346 -16.42 7.22 17.39
CA ASP A 346 -17.11 6.27 16.50
C ASP A 346 -17.18 6.80 15.05
N ALA A 347 -17.23 8.13 14.85
CA ALA A 347 -17.12 8.76 13.54
C ALA A 347 -15.76 8.51 12.88
N CYS A 348 -14.65 8.55 13.64
CA CYS A 348 -13.32 8.23 13.11
C CYS A 348 -13.27 6.78 12.59
N LEU A 349 -13.80 5.82 13.36
CA LEU A 349 -13.87 4.41 12.95
C LEU A 349 -14.75 4.23 11.71
N ALA A 350 -15.86 4.97 11.63
CA ALA A 350 -16.72 4.97 10.46
C ALA A 350 -16.00 5.48 9.20
N MET A 351 -15.28 6.60 9.30
CA MET A 351 -14.52 7.14 8.16
C MET A 351 -13.38 6.22 7.74
N LEU A 352 -12.68 5.61 8.70
CA LEU A 352 -11.63 4.62 8.39
C LEU A 352 -12.19 3.36 7.73
N ARG A 353 -13.38 2.92 8.13
CA ARG A 353 -14.09 1.83 7.46
C ARG A 353 -14.48 2.20 6.03
N VAL A 354 -15.00 3.41 5.81
CA VAL A 354 -15.33 3.92 4.46
C VAL A 354 -14.10 3.93 3.55
N LEU A 355 -12.94 4.38 4.05
CA LEU A 355 -11.67 4.29 3.32
C LEU A 355 -11.37 2.84 2.88
N ARG A 356 -11.54 1.87 3.80
CA ARG A 356 -11.31 0.45 3.54
C ARG A 356 -12.31 -0.15 2.55
N ASP A 357 -13.59 0.23 2.61
CA ASP A 357 -14.60 -0.19 1.64
C ASP A 357 -14.30 0.36 0.23
N LYS A 358 -13.90 1.63 0.14
CA LYS A 358 -13.43 2.23 -1.13
C LYS A 358 -12.21 1.49 -1.66
N HIS A 359 -11.25 1.13 -0.81
CA HIS A 359 -10.08 0.34 -1.20
C HIS A 359 -10.43 -1.07 -1.68
N ILE A 360 -11.35 -1.77 -1.02
CA ILE A 360 -11.87 -3.08 -1.47
C ILE A 360 -12.51 -2.94 -2.85
N THR A 361 -13.23 -1.85 -3.11
CA THR A 361 -13.85 -1.57 -4.42
C THR A 361 -12.77 -1.38 -5.50
N VAL A 362 -11.74 -0.58 -5.23
CA VAL A 362 -10.58 -0.41 -6.12
C VAL A 362 -9.95 -1.78 -6.42
N VAL A 363 -9.60 -2.55 -5.38
CA VAL A 363 -8.99 -3.88 -5.53
C VAL A 363 -9.87 -4.83 -6.35
N SER A 364 -11.18 -4.80 -6.14
CA SER A 364 -12.13 -5.62 -6.89
C SER A 364 -12.07 -5.31 -8.38
N ARG A 365 -12.05 -4.02 -8.75
CA ARG A 365 -12.00 -3.58 -10.15
C ARG A 365 -10.64 -3.78 -10.81
N TYR A 366 -9.56 -3.44 -10.11
CA TYR A 366 -8.19 -3.42 -10.65
C TYR A 366 -7.49 -4.78 -10.61
N ILE A 367 -7.95 -5.72 -9.78
CA ILE A 367 -7.29 -7.03 -9.63
C ILE A 367 -8.25 -8.17 -9.92
N ILE A 368 -9.41 -8.21 -9.26
CA ILE A 368 -10.29 -9.39 -9.31
C ILE A 368 -10.97 -9.49 -10.67
N LEU A 369 -11.64 -8.43 -11.12
CA LEU A 369 -12.30 -8.43 -12.41
C LEU A 369 -11.29 -8.67 -13.55
N GLN A 370 -10.13 -8.02 -13.51
CA GLN A 370 -9.06 -8.21 -14.50
C GLN A 370 -8.56 -9.66 -14.54
N SER A 371 -8.31 -10.28 -13.38
CA SER A 371 -7.87 -11.68 -13.32
C SER A 371 -8.92 -12.67 -13.84
N ARG A 372 -10.21 -12.37 -13.70
CA ARG A 372 -11.31 -13.20 -14.24
C ARG A 372 -11.39 -13.08 -15.75
N SER A 373 -11.27 -11.87 -16.29
CA SER A 373 -11.25 -11.62 -17.74
C SER A 373 -10.05 -12.31 -18.41
N ALA A 374 -8.87 -12.26 -17.79
CA ALA A 374 -7.66 -12.94 -18.29
C ALA A 374 -7.77 -14.47 -18.33
N ARG A 375 -8.68 -15.07 -17.54
CA ARG A 375 -8.90 -16.53 -17.49
C ARG A 375 -9.94 -17.01 -18.51
N GLN A 376 -10.70 -16.13 -19.14
CA GLN A 376 -11.64 -16.54 -20.17
C GLN A 376 -10.88 -16.83 -21.47
N PRO A 377 -11.04 -18.02 -22.08
CA PRO A 377 -10.37 -18.33 -23.33
C PRO A 377 -10.85 -17.37 -24.42
N SER A 378 -9.93 -16.62 -25.03
CA SER A 378 -10.23 -15.80 -26.20
C SER A 378 -10.70 -16.71 -27.33
N ARG A 379 -11.88 -16.45 -27.90
CA ARG A 379 -12.42 -17.13 -29.09
C ARG A 379 -11.61 -16.87 -30.39
N SER A 380 -10.44 -16.23 -30.31
CA SER A 380 -9.59 -15.92 -31.46
C SER A 380 -8.63 -17.06 -31.79
N THR A 381 -8.80 -17.65 -32.97
CA THR A 381 -7.99 -18.71 -33.57
C THR A 381 -6.71 -18.18 -34.22
N ASN A 382 -5.81 -17.56 -33.46
CA ASN A 382 -4.47 -17.22 -33.96
C ASN A 382 -3.42 -17.56 -32.88
N PRO A 383 -2.44 -18.43 -33.17
CA PRO A 383 -1.30 -18.63 -32.28
C PRO A 383 -0.34 -17.44 -32.44
N THR A 384 -0.30 -16.57 -31.44
CA THR A 384 0.68 -15.46 -31.33
C THR A 384 1.64 -15.69 -30.16
N PRO A 385 2.83 -15.05 -30.17
CA PRO A 385 4.12 -15.66 -29.81
C PRO A 385 4.31 -15.87 -28.30
N THR A 386 5.30 -16.71 -27.97
CA THR A 386 5.88 -17.01 -26.63
C THR A 386 5.22 -16.25 -25.47
N ALA A 387 4.39 -16.96 -24.71
CA ALA A 387 3.67 -16.38 -23.57
C ALA A 387 4.67 -15.83 -22.52
N VAL A 388 4.64 -14.50 -22.31
CA VAL A 388 5.39 -13.83 -21.25
C VAL A 388 4.87 -14.34 -19.91
N THR A 389 5.75 -14.84 -19.04
CA THR A 389 5.39 -15.40 -17.73
C THR A 389 5.67 -14.36 -16.64
N ASN A 390 4.63 -13.83 -16.00
CA ASN A 390 4.73 -12.89 -14.89
C ASN A 390 3.50 -12.96 -13.96
N LEU A 391 3.43 -12.11 -12.93
CA LEU A 391 2.33 -12.11 -11.95
C LEU A 391 0.92 -11.90 -12.56
N ALA A 392 0.80 -11.25 -13.72
CA ALA A 392 -0.49 -11.01 -14.37
C ALA A 392 -0.95 -12.20 -15.24
N THR A 393 -0.01 -12.87 -15.90
CA THR A 393 -0.26 -13.98 -16.83
C THR A 393 -0.14 -15.36 -16.20
N ALA A 394 0.51 -15.47 -15.03
CA ALA A 394 0.66 -16.73 -14.30
C ALA A 394 -0.71 -17.35 -13.96
N THR A 395 -0.92 -18.60 -14.38
CA THR A 395 -2.05 -19.42 -13.95
C THR A 395 -1.77 -19.99 -12.56
N PRO A 396 -2.53 -19.62 -11.51
CA PRO A 396 -2.26 -20.12 -10.18
C PRO A 396 -2.50 -21.62 -10.08
N ALA A 397 -1.61 -22.36 -9.41
CA ALA A 397 -1.80 -23.79 -9.14
C ALA A 397 -3.07 -24.03 -8.29
N ASP A 398 -3.39 -23.10 -7.40
CA ASP A 398 -4.60 -23.10 -6.57
C ASP A 398 -5.64 -22.10 -7.10
N LYS A 399 -6.68 -22.62 -7.78
CA LYS A 399 -7.76 -21.82 -8.40
C LYS A 399 -8.50 -20.88 -7.44
N LYS A 400 -8.40 -21.11 -6.12
CA LYS A 400 -9.21 -20.47 -5.07
C LYS A 400 -8.60 -19.20 -4.44
N LYS A 401 -7.33 -18.82 -4.71
CA LYS A 401 -6.69 -17.70 -3.98
C LYS A 401 -5.92 -16.75 -4.90
N LEU A 402 -6.55 -15.63 -5.27
CA LEU A 402 -5.85 -14.49 -5.88
C LEU A 402 -4.92 -13.83 -4.85
N ARG A 403 -3.69 -13.53 -5.25
CA ARG A 403 -2.66 -12.97 -4.37
C ARG A 403 -2.40 -11.49 -4.66
N GLY A 404 -2.18 -10.70 -3.61
CA GLY A 404 -1.63 -9.35 -3.74
C GLY A 404 -0.14 -9.37 -4.08
N THR A 405 0.44 -8.23 -4.46
CA THR A 405 1.88 -8.04 -4.67
C THR A 405 2.71 -8.33 -3.40
N GLY A 406 2.13 -8.05 -2.22
CA GLY A 406 2.68 -8.44 -0.92
C GLY A 406 2.51 -9.93 -0.55
N GLY A 407 1.88 -10.75 -1.41
CA GLY A 407 1.80 -12.20 -1.26
C GLY A 407 0.59 -12.75 -0.48
N THR A 408 -0.29 -11.90 0.06
CA THR A 408 -1.48 -12.31 0.84
C THR A 408 -2.66 -12.73 -0.02
N ALA A 409 -3.57 -13.54 0.55
CA ALA A 409 -4.88 -13.80 -0.03
C ALA A 409 -5.74 -12.52 0.08
N LEU A 410 -5.93 -11.86 -1.05
CA LEU A 410 -6.25 -10.43 -1.10
C LEU A 410 -7.59 -10.07 -0.45
N ILE A 411 -8.69 -10.75 -0.83
CA ILE A 411 -10.03 -10.42 -0.32
C ILE A 411 -10.25 -10.79 1.15
N PRO A 412 -9.92 -12.01 1.62
CA PRO A 412 -10.10 -12.36 3.03
C PRO A 412 -9.35 -11.38 3.95
N PHE A 413 -8.12 -11.01 3.58
CA PHE A 413 -7.32 -10.05 4.33
C PHE A 413 -7.99 -8.67 4.39
N LEU A 414 -8.39 -8.10 3.25
CA LEU A 414 -9.00 -6.76 3.21
C LEU A 414 -10.34 -6.70 3.93
N LYS A 415 -11.19 -7.72 3.75
CA LYS A 415 -12.47 -7.82 4.47
C LYS A 415 -12.27 -7.91 5.97
N GLN A 416 -11.34 -8.76 6.42
CA GLN A 416 -11.01 -8.88 7.83
C GLN A 416 -10.50 -7.55 8.40
N ALA A 417 -9.53 -6.90 7.75
CA ALA A 417 -9.01 -5.60 8.20
C ALA A 417 -10.12 -4.54 8.29
N ARG A 418 -11.06 -4.52 7.33
CA ARG A 418 -12.24 -3.66 7.39
C ARG A 418 -13.13 -3.98 8.58
N ASP A 419 -13.48 -5.25 8.79
CA ASP A 419 -14.39 -5.65 9.87
C ASP A 419 -13.75 -5.41 11.25
N GLU A 420 -12.44 -5.63 11.40
CA GLU A 420 -11.63 -5.30 12.59
C GLU A 420 -11.69 -3.80 12.95
N THR A 421 -11.81 -2.91 11.96
CA THR A 421 -12.00 -1.45 12.19
C THR A 421 -13.23 -1.14 13.06
N GLY A 422 -14.28 -1.94 12.94
CA GLY A 422 -15.55 -1.69 13.64
C GLY A 422 -15.59 -2.23 15.06
N GLU A 423 -14.69 -3.14 15.42
CA GLU A 423 -14.67 -3.79 16.74
C GLU A 423 -14.50 -2.81 17.91
N PRO A 424 -13.65 -1.76 17.83
CA PRO A 424 -13.41 -0.84 18.92
C PRO A 424 -14.55 0.15 19.20
N ALA A 425 -15.60 0.17 18.38
CA ALA A 425 -16.68 1.14 18.50
C ALA A 425 -17.33 1.10 19.89
N ILE A 426 -17.69 2.26 20.43
CA ILE A 426 -18.15 2.42 21.82
C ILE A 426 -19.63 2.11 21.91
N ASP A 427 -20.42 2.75 21.05
CA ASP A 427 -21.85 2.57 20.99
C ASP A 427 -22.22 1.21 20.36
N ALA A 428 -23.28 0.57 20.89
CA ALA A 428 -23.68 -0.76 20.44
C ALA A 428 -24.27 -0.74 19.03
N TRP A 429 -25.01 0.32 18.68
CA TRP A 429 -25.54 0.50 17.34
C TRP A 429 -24.41 0.84 16.34
N ALA A 430 -23.47 1.71 16.71
CA ALA A 430 -22.28 1.98 15.91
C ALA A 430 -21.47 0.70 15.66
N ARG A 431 -21.18 -0.09 16.71
CA ARG A 431 -20.47 -1.37 16.57
C ARG A 431 -21.19 -2.32 15.62
N ARG A 432 -22.52 -2.40 15.69
CA ARG A 432 -23.32 -3.24 14.77
C ARG A 432 -23.23 -2.74 13.33
N LEU A 433 -23.36 -1.42 13.13
CA LEU A 433 -23.28 -0.80 11.81
C LEU A 433 -21.91 -1.05 11.16
N LEU A 434 -20.84 -1.03 11.95
CA LEU A 434 -19.47 -1.15 11.50
C LEU A 434 -18.98 -2.61 11.35
N SER A 435 -19.47 -3.55 12.16
CA SER A 435 -18.95 -4.94 12.20
C SER A 435 -19.61 -5.94 11.24
N ASN A 436 -20.61 -5.55 10.44
CA ASN A 436 -21.34 -6.45 9.53
C ASN A 436 -21.94 -7.74 10.19
N GLY A 437 -21.96 -7.83 11.53
CA GLY A 437 -22.39 -9.03 12.25
C GLY A 437 -23.90 -9.30 12.22
N PRO A 438 -24.34 -10.56 12.43
CA PRO A 438 -25.76 -10.91 12.48
C PRO A 438 -26.47 -10.15 13.61
N ALA A 439 -27.72 -9.76 13.34
CA ALA A 439 -28.59 -9.11 14.31
C ALA A 439 -28.78 -9.99 15.56
N ASP A 440 -28.64 -9.41 16.74
CA ASP A 440 -29.12 -10.00 17.99
C ASP A 440 -30.60 -10.38 17.83
N LYS A 441 -30.99 -11.59 18.25
CA LYS A 441 -32.33 -12.18 18.02
C LYS A 441 -33.51 -11.38 18.62
N ASN A 442 -33.23 -10.31 19.36
CA ASN A 442 -34.22 -9.51 20.08
C ASN A 442 -34.67 -8.24 19.35
N PHE A 443 -34.16 -7.92 18.17
CA PHE A 443 -34.62 -6.78 17.38
C PHE A 443 -34.80 -7.13 15.90
N ALA A 444 -35.86 -6.60 15.30
CA ALA A 444 -36.25 -6.87 13.92
C ALA A 444 -35.08 -6.67 12.94
N SER A 445 -34.82 -7.70 12.14
CA SER A 445 -33.91 -7.66 11.01
C SER A 445 -34.51 -6.76 9.94
N LEU A 446 -33.84 -5.65 9.60
CA LEU A 446 -34.09 -4.96 8.34
C LEU A 446 -33.32 -5.73 7.26
N SER A 447 -34.05 -6.36 6.34
CA SER A 447 -33.47 -6.99 5.16
C SER A 447 -32.74 -5.93 4.33
N LYS A 448 -31.42 -6.09 4.19
CA LYS A 448 -30.65 -5.33 3.20
C LYS A 448 -31.12 -5.76 1.81
N VAL A 449 -31.61 -4.80 1.03
CA VAL A 449 -31.95 -5.02 -0.38
C VAL A 449 -30.63 -5.22 -1.14
N GLY A 450 -30.40 -6.40 -1.73
CA GLY A 450 -29.36 -6.65 -2.74
C GLY A 450 -28.16 -7.53 -2.37
N GLU A 451 -28.08 -8.14 -1.18
CA GLU A 451 -27.01 -9.11 -0.85
C GLU A 451 -27.57 -10.54 -0.77
N GLN A 452 -27.10 -11.43 -1.64
CA GLN A 452 -27.34 -12.87 -1.49
C GLN A 452 -26.31 -13.51 -0.52
N PRO A 453 -26.64 -14.66 0.11
CA PRO A 453 -25.84 -15.28 1.18
C PRO A 453 -24.42 -15.74 0.76
N ASP A 454 -24.09 -15.70 -0.53
CA ASP A 454 -22.81 -16.11 -1.10
C ASP A 454 -21.80 -14.95 -1.27
N GLY A 455 -22.18 -13.72 -0.90
CA GLY A 455 -21.31 -12.55 -0.92
C GLY A 455 -21.05 -11.97 -2.31
N HIS A 456 -21.92 -12.25 -3.28
CA HIS A 456 -21.96 -11.53 -4.55
C HIS A 456 -22.62 -10.14 -4.38
N LEU A 457 -21.87 -9.08 -4.69
CA LEU A 457 -22.42 -7.74 -4.95
C LEU A 457 -22.86 -7.68 -6.42
N GLU A 458 -24.16 -7.58 -6.67
CA GLU A 458 -24.68 -7.20 -7.98
C GLU A 458 -24.60 -5.66 -8.07
N VAL A 459 -23.57 -5.16 -8.76
CA VAL A 459 -23.52 -3.74 -9.12
C VAL A 459 -24.42 -3.58 -10.35
N VAL A 460 -25.68 -3.21 -10.13
CA VAL A 460 -26.59 -2.83 -11.21
C VAL A 460 -26.12 -1.47 -11.74
N GLY A 461 -25.45 -1.48 -12.88
CA GLY A 461 -25.10 -0.26 -13.60
C GLY A 461 -26.36 0.47 -14.10
N LEU A 462 -26.23 1.78 -14.31
CA LEU A 462 -27.29 2.69 -14.79
C LEU A 462 -27.74 2.44 -16.25
N CYS A 463 -27.42 1.30 -16.85
CA CYS A 463 -28.05 0.83 -18.08
C CYS A 463 -28.42 -0.64 -17.88
N GLY A 464 -29.73 -0.92 -17.98
CA GLY A 464 -30.31 -2.23 -17.77
C GLY A 464 -29.69 -3.32 -18.62
N THR A 465 -29.84 -4.55 -18.12
CA THR A 465 -29.64 -5.83 -18.78
C THR A 465 -29.80 -5.78 -20.30
N TRP A 466 -28.68 -5.97 -21.02
CA TRP A 466 -28.70 -6.49 -22.38
C TRP A 466 -28.23 -7.94 -22.32
N THR A 467 -29.18 -8.87 -22.36
CA THR A 467 -28.91 -10.27 -22.68
C THR A 467 -28.61 -10.34 -24.18
N ALA A 468 -27.37 -10.69 -24.51
CA ALA A 468 -26.99 -11.03 -25.87
C ALA A 468 -27.59 -12.40 -26.20
N ASP A 469 -28.77 -12.40 -26.80
CA ASP A 469 -29.25 -13.40 -27.75
C ASP A 469 -30.53 -12.86 -28.37
N GLU A 470 -30.43 -12.28 -29.56
CA GLU A 470 -31.30 -12.58 -30.72
C GLU A 470 -30.84 -11.76 -31.93
N ASN A 471 -30.52 -12.48 -33.00
CA ASN A 471 -30.39 -11.97 -34.36
C ASN A 471 -31.76 -11.43 -34.78
N GLU A 472 -31.91 -10.11 -34.95
CA GLU A 472 -32.89 -9.54 -35.90
C GLU A 472 -32.62 -8.03 -36.11
N GLY A 473 -32.57 -7.63 -37.38
CA GLY A 473 -33.00 -6.33 -37.91
C GLY A 473 -32.41 -5.05 -37.31
N GLY A 474 -31.49 -4.42 -38.04
CA GLY A 474 -30.99 -3.07 -37.72
C GLY A 474 -32.02 -1.95 -37.87
N ILE A 475 -31.59 -0.73 -37.52
CA ILE A 475 -31.86 0.54 -38.22
C ILE A 475 -30.92 1.61 -37.61
N CYS A 476 -30.21 2.31 -38.51
CA CYS A 476 -29.40 3.52 -38.30
C CYS A 476 -27.98 3.39 -37.73
N HIS A 477 -27.07 3.02 -38.65
CA HIS A 477 -25.72 3.59 -38.80
C HIS A 477 -25.71 5.13 -38.75
N TRP A 478 -24.68 5.74 -38.13
CA TRP A 478 -23.57 6.49 -38.77
C TRP A 478 -22.33 6.42 -37.89
#